data_AF-A0A7V9JXR0-F1
#
_entry.id   AF-A0A7V9JXR0-F1
#
_cell.length_a   1.000
_cell.length_b   1.000
_cell.length_c   1.000
_cell.angle_alpha   90.00
_cell.angle_beta   90.00
_cell.angle_gamma   90.00
#
_symmetry.space_group_name_H-M   'P 1'
#
loop_
_entity.id
_entity.type
_entity.pdbx_description
1 polymer ?
#
loop_
_entity_poly.entity_id
_entity_poly.type
_entity_poly.pdbx_seq_one_letter_code
_entity_poly.pdbx_strand_id
1 'polypeptide(L)' 'MEVTTSWYLVLGAVLFTIGAVGLLVRRNPLVMFMCVELMLNAVNLTFV' A
#
# COMPACT_ATOMS: atom_id res chain seq x y z
N MET A 1 1.02 -22.58 -13.15
CA MET A 1 1.26 -21.63 -12.05
C MET A 1 0.05 -20.74 -11.98
N GLU A 2 -0.97 -21.15 -11.24
CA GLU A 2 -2.17 -20.32 -11.04
C GLU A 2 -1.75 -19.18 -10.13
N VAL A 3 -1.86 -17.94 -10.60
CA VAL A 3 -1.66 -16.77 -9.75
C VAL A 3 -2.87 -16.73 -8.79
N THR A 4 -2.75 -17.47 -7.69
CA THR A 4 -3.76 -17.49 -6.64
C THR A 4 -3.87 -16.10 -6.05
N THR A 5 -5.09 -15.65 -5.75
CA THR A 5 -5.43 -14.37 -5.09
C THR A 5 -4.52 -14.04 -3.91
N SER A 6 -3.98 -15.04 -3.22
CA SER A 6 -2.95 -14.92 -2.19
C SER A 6 -1.76 -14.02 -2.58
N TRP A 7 -1.29 -14.06 -3.83
CA TRP A 7 -0.18 -13.20 -4.28
C TRP A 7 -0.56 -11.72 -4.31
N TYR A 8 -1.78 -11.40 -4.74
CA TYR A 8 -2.31 -10.04 -4.72
C TYR A 8 -2.49 -9.54 -3.28
N LEU A 9 -3.00 -10.40 -2.39
CA LEU A 9 -3.13 -10.07 -0.95
C LEU A 9 -1.78 -9.77 -0.29
N VAL A 10 -0.75 -10.59 -0.58
CA VAL A 10 0.60 -10.38 -0.04
C VAL A 10 1.21 -9.10 -0.60
N LEU A 11 1.09 -8.85 -1.91
CA LEU A 11 1.59 -7.63 -2.53
C LEU A 11 0.91 -6.38 -1.96
N GLY A 12 -0.42 -6.41 -1.82
CA GLY A 12 -1.22 -5.34 -1.22
C GLY A 12 -0.81 -5.06 0.22
N ALA A 13 -0.61 -6.11 1.04
CA ALA A 13 -0.16 -5.96 2.43
C ALA A 13 1.24 -5.33 2.53
N VAL A 14 2.17 -5.70 1.64
CA VAL A 14 3.51 -5.11 1.60
C VAL A 14 3.45 -3.63 1.20
N LEU A 15 2.72 -3.30 0.13
CA LEU A 15 2.58 -1.91 -0.32
C LEU A 15 1.87 -1.04 0.73
N PHE A 16 0.85 -1.57 1.41
CA PHE A 16 0.15 -0.87 2.48
C PHE A 16 1.06 -0.61 3.68
N THR A 17 1.86 -1.60 4.11
CA THR A 17 2.80 -1.40 5.22
C THR A 17 3.90 -0.39 4.88
N ILE A 18 4.41 -0.36 3.64
CA ILE A 18 5.35 0.67 3.19
C ILE A 18 4.70 2.07 3.24
N GLY A 19 3.46 2.20 2.78
CA GLY A 19 2.70 3.44 2.85
C GLY A 19 2.45 3.89 4.30
N ALA A 20 2.09 2.96 5.19
CA ALA A 20 1.86 3.23 6.61
C ALA A 20 3.14 3.66 7.35
N VAL A 21 4.26 2.99 7.11
CA VAL A 21 5.57 3.39 7.65
C VAL A 21 5.97 4.77 7.11
N GLY A 22 5.77 5.01 5.81
CA GLY A 22 6.01 6.30 5.19
C GLY A 22 5.18 7.43 5.82
N LEU A 23 3.91 7.16 6.14
CA LEU A 23 3.03 8.11 6.81
C LEU A 23 3.53 8.48 8.22
N LEU A 24 3.97 7.49 9.01
CA LEU A 24 4.41 7.69 10.39
C LEU A 24 5.78 8.38 10.50
N VAL A 25 6.69 8.14 9.54
CA VAL A 25 8.07 8.66 9.59
C VAL A 25 8.19 10.06 9.00
N ARG A 26 7.33 10.44 8.05
CA ARG A 26 7.47 11.69 7.30
C ARG A 26 6.77 12.84 8.02
N ARG A 27 7.50 13.92 8.29
CA ARG A 27 6.94 15.17 8.86
C ARG A 27 6.33 16.13 7.82
N ASN A 28 6.56 15.88 6.53
CA ASN A 28 6.07 16.74 5.47
C ASN A 28 4.65 16.34 5.05
N PRO A 29 3.62 17.19 5.19
CA PRO A 29 2.23 16.83 4.91
C PRO A 29 1.97 16.45 3.45
N LEU A 30 2.70 17.03 2.49
CA LEU A 30 2.59 16.63 1.08
C LEU A 30 3.06 15.18 0.86
N VAL A 31 4.13 14.77 1.55
CA VAL A 31 4.62 13.40 1.47
C VAL A 31 3.69 12.44 2.21
N MET A 32 3.07 12.86 3.31
CA MET A 32 2.01 12.09 3.96
C MET A 32 0.86 11.81 2.98
N PHE A 33 0.42 12.82 2.21
CA PHE A 33 -0.60 12.63 1.16
C PHE A 33 -0.17 11.62 0.10
N MET A 34 1.07 11.69 -0.37
CA MET A 34 1.60 10.71 -1.33
C MET A 34 1.64 9.28 -0.76
N CYS A 35 1.93 9.12 0.54
CA CYS A 35 1.83 7.83 1.23
C CYS A 35 0.38 7.34 1.32
N VAL A 36 -0.58 8.24 1.51
CA VAL A 36 -2.02 7.89 1.49
C VAL A 36 -2.45 7.41 0.12
N GLU A 37 -2.07 8.09 -0.96
CA GLU A 37 -2.32 7.64 -2.33
C GLU A 37 -1.75 6.24 -2.60
N LEU A 38 -0.53 5.96 -2.11
CA LEU A 38 0.10 4.65 -2.20
C LEU A 38 -0.69 3.57 -1.43
N MET A 39 -1.14 3.87 -0.20
CA MET A 39 -1.96 2.95 0.61
C MET A 39 -3.30 2.65 -0.06
N LEU A 40 -3.95 3.66 -0.64
CA LEU A 40 -5.23 3.50 -1.36
C LEU A 40 -5.05 2.64 -2.61
N ASN A 41 -3.94 2.79 -3.33
CA ASN A 41 -3.61 1.94 -4.48
C ASN A 41 -3.36 0.48 -4.08
N ALA A 42 -2.67 0.25 -2.95
CA ALA A 42 -2.45 -1.08 -2.40
C ALA A 42 -3.75 -1.80 -2.02
N VAL A 43 -4.70 -1.07 -1.42
CA VAL A 43 -6.04 -1.59 -1.12
C VAL A 43 -6.78 -1.91 -2.41
N ASN A 44 -6.76 -1.02 -3.41
CA ASN A 44 -7.40 -1.28 -4.70
C ASN A 44 -6.88 -2.56 -5.37
N LEU A 45 -5.58 -2.82 -5.30
CA LEU A 45 -4.94 -4.04 -5.81
C LEU A 45 -5.34 -5.31 -5.04
N THR A 46 -5.75 -5.16 -3.78
CA THR A 46 -6.28 -6.26 -2.95
C THR A 46 -7.75 -6.57 -3.28
N PHE A 47 -8.48 -5.57 -3.80
CA PHE A 47 -9.92 -5.66 -4.14
C PHE A 47 -10.19 -6.09 -5.60
N VAL A 48 -9.20 -5.97 -6.48
CA VAL A 48 -9.23 -6.46 -7.88
C VAL A 48 -8.89 -7.94 -7.94
#